data_AF-A0A409X005-F1
#
_entry.id   AF-A0A409X005-F1
#
_cell.length_a   1.000
_cell.length_b   1.000
_cell.length_c   1.000
_cell.angle_alpha   90.00
_cell.angle_beta   90.00
_cell.angle_gamma   90.00
#
_symmetry.space_group_name_H-M   'P 1'
#
loop_
_entity.id
_entity.type
_entity.pdbx_description
1 polymer ?
#
loop_
_entity_poly.entity_id
_entity_poly.type
_entity_poly.pdbx_seq_one_letter_code
_entity_poly.pdbx_strand_id
1 'polypeptide(L)'
;MSSTLRMTFNPATLRPNEQPEITRLCNIAWTHQALRDSTEAIVYSAPGPQGRVWWHVTVNDPVEHITVRYNRRANRVHVYRNGSVNVSPQKPTRMRLKGAPEADEEYDSASELSGEDFDE
;
A
#
# COMPACT_ATOMS: atom_id res chain seq x y z
N MET A 1 -17.82 -21.22 22.33
CA MET A 1 -17.39 -19.88 22.76
C MET A 1 -17.53 -18.98 21.55
N SER A 2 -18.42 -17.98 21.57
CA SER A 2 -18.44 -16.97 20.51
C SER A 2 -17.19 -16.12 20.67
N SER A 3 -16.24 -16.25 19.74
CA SER A 3 -15.13 -15.31 19.67
C SER A 3 -15.71 -13.93 19.38
N THR A 4 -15.28 -12.90 20.10
CA THR A 4 -15.63 -11.51 19.80
C THR A 4 -14.41 -10.84 19.21
N LEU A 5 -14.53 -10.27 18.01
CA LEU A 5 -13.46 -9.51 17.38
C LEU A 5 -13.25 -8.19 18.12
N ARG A 6 -12.07 -7.99 18.71
CA ARG A 6 -11.69 -6.72 19.33
C ARG A 6 -11.23 -5.74 18.25
N MET A 7 -11.85 -4.55 18.21
CA MET A 7 -11.50 -3.50 17.25
C MET A 7 -10.59 -2.47 17.91
N THR A 8 -9.53 -2.04 17.21
CA THR A 8 -8.65 -0.95 17.64
C THR A 8 -8.46 0.04 16.49
N PHE A 9 -8.61 1.33 16.78
CA PHE A 9 -8.41 2.41 15.82
C PHE A 9 -7.07 3.10 16.09
N ASN A 10 -6.20 3.24 15.07
CA ASN A 10 -4.94 3.96 15.18
C ASN A 10 -4.78 5.14 14.19
N PRO A 11 -4.78 6.41 14.67
CA PRO A 11 -4.98 6.83 16.06
C PRO A 11 -6.46 6.77 16.47
N ALA A 12 -6.74 6.42 17.73
CA ALA A 12 -8.09 6.14 18.20
C ALA A 12 -9.04 7.35 18.16
N THR A 13 -8.48 8.57 18.13
CA THR A 13 -9.24 9.82 18.16
C THR A 13 -9.63 10.34 16.78
N LEU A 14 -9.13 9.73 15.70
CA LEU A 14 -9.44 10.20 14.36
C LEU A 14 -10.90 9.88 14.01
N ARG A 15 -11.65 10.92 13.59
CA ARG A 15 -13.01 10.83 13.01
C ARG A 15 -13.89 9.79 13.74
N PRO A 16 -14.23 10.01 15.03
CA PRO A 16 -14.97 9.03 15.84
C PRO A 16 -16.32 8.64 15.23
N ASN A 17 -16.95 9.55 14.48
CA ASN A 17 -18.23 9.31 13.82
C ASN A 17 -18.16 8.25 12.69
N GLU A 18 -16.98 8.01 12.10
CA GLU A 18 -16.80 6.96 11.08
C GLU A 18 -16.54 5.58 11.69
N GLN A 19 -16.12 5.51 12.95
CA GLN A 19 -15.71 4.27 13.62
C GLN A 19 -16.83 3.22 13.73
N PRO A 20 -18.11 3.58 13.99
CA PRO A 20 -19.19 2.60 14.01
C PRO A 20 -19.37 1.87 12.68
N GLU A 21 -19.32 2.62 11.56
CA GLU A 21 -19.48 2.03 10.23
C GLU A 21 -18.27 1.17 9.85
N ILE A 22 -17.05 1.65 10.14
CA ILE A 22 -15.83 0.86 9.96
C ILE A 22 -15.90 -0.43 10.78
N THR A 23 -16.35 -0.36 12.03
CA THR A 23 -16.51 -1.54 12.89
C THR A 23 -17.48 -2.54 12.28
N ARG A 24 -18.63 -2.06 11.76
CA ARG A 24 -19.62 -2.91 11.08
C ARG A 24 -19.00 -3.63 9.88
N LEU A 25 -18.29 -2.89 9.02
CA LEU A 25 -17.64 -3.45 7.83
C LEU A 25 -16.52 -4.43 8.16
N CYS A 26 -15.72 -4.17 9.19
CA CYS A 26 -14.72 -5.13 9.67
C CYS A 26 -15.36 -6.41 10.22
N ASN A 27 -16.50 -6.33 10.91
CA ASN A 27 -17.22 -7.52 11.35
C ASN A 27 -17.77 -8.34 10.18
N ILE A 28 -18.27 -7.68 9.13
CA ILE A 28 -18.67 -8.35 7.89
C ILE A 28 -17.45 -9.02 7.25
N ALA A 29 -16.33 -8.30 7.14
CA ALA A 29 -15.06 -8.84 6.64
C ALA A 29 -14.59 -10.07 7.43
N TRP A 30 -14.80 -10.08 8.75
CA TRP A 30 -14.40 -11.16 9.63
C TRP A 30 -15.13 -12.50 9.37
N THR A 31 -16.24 -12.48 8.62
CA THR A 31 -16.87 -13.71 8.12
C THR A 31 -16.05 -14.42 7.05
N HIS A 32 -15.09 -13.74 6.43
CA HIS A 32 -14.21 -14.32 5.42
C HIS A 32 -13.34 -15.43 6.04
N GLN A 33 -13.25 -16.59 5.37
CA GLN A 33 -12.56 -17.78 5.87
C GLN A 33 -11.12 -17.50 6.32
N ALA A 34 -10.43 -16.61 5.61
CA ALA A 34 -9.06 -16.20 5.94
C ALA A 34 -8.92 -15.37 7.22
N LEU A 35 -10.01 -14.76 7.73
CA LEU A 35 -10.00 -13.79 8.82
C LEU A 35 -10.69 -14.30 10.09
N ARG A 36 -11.63 -15.24 9.97
CA ARG A 36 -12.51 -15.73 11.05
C ARG A 36 -11.81 -16.19 12.35
N ASP A 37 -10.56 -16.66 12.25
CA ASP A 37 -9.79 -17.13 13.41
C ASP A 37 -9.12 -15.98 14.18
N SER A 38 -9.19 -14.76 13.66
CA SER A 38 -8.60 -13.58 14.28
C SER A 38 -9.44 -13.10 15.45
N THR A 39 -8.78 -12.63 16.50
CA THR A 39 -9.43 -12.10 17.71
C THR A 39 -9.33 -10.59 17.81
N GLU A 40 -8.48 -9.98 16.99
CA GLU A 40 -8.21 -8.54 17.00
C GLU A 40 -8.08 -8.01 15.58
N ALA A 41 -8.64 -6.82 15.35
CA ALA A 41 -8.52 -6.05 14.13
C ALA A 41 -8.04 -4.63 14.46
N ILE A 42 -6.94 -4.23 13.83
CA ILE A 42 -6.35 -2.89 13.99
C ILE A 42 -6.58 -2.12 12.70
N VAL A 43 -7.34 -1.03 12.79
CA VAL A 43 -7.63 -0.12 11.68
C VAL A 43 -6.59 0.99 11.67
N TYR A 44 -6.02 1.26 10.49
CA TYR A 44 -5.01 2.28 10.29
C TYR A 44 -5.54 3.43 9.46
N SER A 45 -5.20 4.64 9.89
CA SER A 45 -5.39 5.83 9.07
C SER A 45 -4.23 5.99 8.08
N ALA A 46 -4.53 6.59 6.94
CA ALA A 46 -3.55 6.99 5.96
C ALA A 46 -3.41 8.51 5.93
N PRO A 47 -2.23 9.05 5.56
CA PRO A 47 -2.10 10.45 5.23
C PRO A 47 -2.91 10.75 3.95
N GLY A 48 -3.81 11.71 4.02
CA GLY A 48 -4.56 12.26 2.88
C GLY A 48 -4.32 13.76 2.73
N PRO A 49 -4.88 14.39 1.66
CA PRO A 49 -4.69 15.82 1.37
C PRO A 49 -5.15 16.74 2.51
N GLN A 50 -6.13 16.31 3.30
CA GLN A 50 -6.69 17.06 4.44
C GLN A 50 -6.16 16.55 5.79
N GLY A 51 -5.02 15.83 5.80
CA GLY A 51 -4.48 15.17 6.99
C GLY A 51 -4.83 13.69 7.07
N ARG A 52 -4.72 13.08 8.26
CA ARG A 52 -5.00 11.65 8.44
C ARG A 52 -6.49 11.36 8.18
N VAL A 53 -6.76 10.33 7.40
CA VAL A 53 -8.11 9.87 7.05
C VAL A 53 -8.17 8.34 7.21
N TRP A 54 -9.32 7.81 7.62
CA TRP A 54 -9.52 6.36 7.62
C TRP A 54 -9.70 5.84 6.21
N TRP A 55 -10.62 6.47 5.49
CA TRP A 55 -10.95 6.17 4.11
C TRP A 55 -9.97 6.86 3.18
N HIS A 56 -9.29 6.05 2.36
CA HIS A 56 -8.28 6.53 1.42
C HIS A 56 -8.28 5.66 0.17
N VAL A 57 -7.65 6.19 -0.88
CA VAL A 57 -7.32 5.46 -2.09
C VAL A 57 -5.80 5.27 -2.13
N THR A 58 -5.35 4.26 -2.85
CA THR A 58 -3.91 4.11 -3.16
C THR A 58 -3.71 4.23 -4.65
N VAL A 59 -2.48 4.49 -5.09
CA VAL A 59 -2.14 4.55 -6.53
C VAL A 59 -2.55 3.27 -7.27
N ASN A 60 -2.60 2.15 -6.56
CA ASN A 60 -2.85 0.83 -7.13
C ASN A 60 -4.31 0.39 -6.96
N ASP A 61 -5.10 1.17 -6.23
CA ASP A 61 -6.49 0.88 -5.90
C ASP A 61 -7.25 2.20 -5.74
N PRO A 62 -7.88 2.69 -6.83
CA PRO A 62 -8.59 3.96 -6.84
C PRO A 62 -9.92 3.89 -6.08
N VAL A 63 -10.31 2.72 -5.59
CA VAL A 63 -11.54 2.55 -4.81
C VAL A 63 -11.25 2.87 -3.35
N GLU A 64 -12.11 3.68 -2.75
CA GLU A 64 -11.95 4.12 -1.37
C GLU A 64 -12.07 2.93 -0.39
N HIS A 65 -11.04 2.77 0.44
CA HIS A 65 -10.93 1.68 1.41
C HIS A 65 -10.28 2.15 2.72
N ILE A 66 -10.41 1.30 3.73
CA ILE A 66 -9.61 1.37 4.96
C ILE A 66 -8.59 0.24 4.95
N THR A 67 -7.45 0.47 5.62
CA THR A 67 -6.45 -0.57 5.86
C THR A 67 -6.67 -1.18 7.24
N VAL A 68 -6.83 -2.50 7.30
CA VAL A 68 -7.04 -3.25 8.54
C VAL A 68 -6.02 -4.37 8.65
N ARG A 69 -5.52 -4.64 9.86
CA ARG A 69 -4.69 -5.82 10.15
C ARG A 69 -5.39 -6.71 11.16
N TYR A 70 -5.61 -7.96 10.78
CA TYR A 70 -6.14 -8.99 11.67
C TYR A 70 -4.98 -9.78 12.27
N ASN A 71 -4.98 -9.98 13.59
CA ASN A 71 -3.80 -10.48 14.33
C ASN A 71 -3.33 -11.90 13.93
N ARG A 72 -4.23 -12.77 13.45
CA ARG A 72 -3.90 -14.13 12.99
C ARG A 72 -3.58 -14.20 11.49
N ARG A 73 -3.41 -13.05 10.82
CA ARG A 73 -2.98 -12.94 9.42
C ARG A 73 -1.75 -12.05 9.28
N ALA A 74 -0.86 -12.47 8.37
CA ALA A 74 0.36 -11.73 8.06
C ALA A 74 0.11 -10.47 7.20
N ASN A 75 -1.00 -10.43 6.45
CA ASN A 75 -1.25 -9.41 5.43
C ASN A 75 -2.23 -8.32 5.87
N ARG A 76 -2.09 -7.14 5.26
CA ARG A 76 -3.07 -6.06 5.32
C ARG A 76 -4.34 -6.47 4.56
N VAL A 77 -5.48 -6.07 5.08
CA VAL A 77 -6.78 -6.25 4.45
C VAL A 77 -7.30 -4.86 4.07
N HIS A 78 -7.74 -4.71 2.83
CA HIS A 78 -8.49 -3.54 2.41
C HIS A 78 -9.98 -3.84 2.56
N VAL A 79 -10.70 -2.99 3.28
CA VAL A 79 -12.17 -3.07 3.43
C VAL A 79 -12.77 -1.85 2.76
N TYR A 80 -13.68 -2.07 1.83
CA TYR A 80 -14.25 -1.01 0.98
C TYR A 80 -15.61 -0.55 1.52
N ARG A 81 -16.07 0.65 1.12
CA ARG A 81 -17.36 1.20 1.58
C ARG A 81 -18.58 0.36 1.22
N ASN A 82 -18.51 -0.39 0.12
CA ASN A 82 -19.57 -1.30 -0.32
C ASN A 82 -19.59 -2.63 0.47
N GLY A 83 -18.66 -2.85 1.42
CA GLY A 83 -18.53 -4.08 2.18
C GLY A 83 -17.71 -5.19 1.53
N SER A 84 -17.17 -4.99 0.32
CA SER A 84 -16.19 -5.93 -0.24
C SER A 84 -14.87 -5.87 0.54
N VAL A 85 -14.07 -6.93 0.42
CA VAL A 85 -12.77 -7.04 1.11
C VAL A 85 -11.71 -7.61 0.19
N ASN A 86 -10.48 -7.13 0.34
CA ASN A 86 -9.31 -7.70 -0.30
C ASN A 86 -8.29 -8.08 0.76
N VAL A 87 -8.12 -9.40 0.96
CA VAL A 87 -7.25 -9.99 2.00
C VAL A 87 -5.78 -10.07 1.55
N SER A 88 -5.49 -9.80 0.28
CA SER A 88 -4.14 -9.75 -0.28
C SER A 88 -4.07 -8.65 -1.32
N PRO A 89 -4.12 -7.38 -0.89
CA PRO A 89 -3.98 -6.26 -1.80
C PRO A 89 -2.63 -6.42 -2.50
N GLN A 90 -2.67 -6.73 -3.80
CA GLN A 90 -1.45 -6.94 -4.55
C GLN A 90 -0.65 -5.63 -4.52
N LYS A 91 0.66 -5.73 -4.28
CA LYS A 91 1.58 -4.76 -4.89
C LYS A 91 1.39 -5.00 -6.38
N PRO A 92 0.96 -4.02 -7.20
CA PRO A 92 1.01 -4.25 -8.62
C PRO A 92 2.44 -4.66 -8.91
N THR A 93 2.58 -5.78 -9.59
CA THR A 93 3.83 -6.18 -10.19
C THR A 93 4.33 -4.93 -10.88
N ARG A 94 5.40 -4.34 -10.34
CA ARG A 94 6.13 -3.27 -10.99
C ARG A 94 6.53 -3.94 -12.29
N MET A 95 5.79 -3.69 -13.37
CA MET A 95 6.28 -3.99 -14.70
C MET A 95 7.54 -3.15 -14.76
N ARG A 96 8.69 -3.78 -14.48
CA ARG A 96 9.95 -3.33 -15.01
C ARG A 96 9.65 -3.25 -16.50
N LEU A 97 9.46 -2.03 -17.01
CA LEU A 97 9.69 -1.81 -18.42
C LEU A 97 11.09 -2.35 -18.67
N LYS A 98 11.11 -3.50 -19.33
CA LYS A 98 12.30 -4.10 -19.89
C LYS A 98 12.72 -3.13 -20.99
N GLY A 99 13.73 -2.33 -20.70
CA GLY A 99 14.17 -1.26 -21.59
C GLY A 99 15.23 -0.35 -20.98
N ALA A 100 16.13 -0.90 -20.15
CA ALA A 100 17.47 -0.34 -20.03
C ALA A 100 18.37 -1.24 -20.88
N PRO A 101 19.04 -0.74 -21.92
CA PRO A 101 20.31 -1.33 -22.30
C PRO A 101 21.31 -0.92 -21.22
N GLU A 102 21.63 -1.86 -20.34
CA GLU A 102 22.89 -1.81 -19.60
C GLU A 102 24.04 -2.01 -20.60
N ALA A 103 25.16 -1.40 -20.23
CA ALA A 103 26.38 -1.21 -20.98
C ALA A 103 26.90 -2.47 -21.68
N ASP A 104 27.67 -2.25 -22.75
CA ASP A 104 28.95 -2.92 -23.01
C ASP A 104 29.57 -2.24 -24.24
N GLU A 105 30.73 -1.59 -24.07
CA GLU A 105 31.88 -1.56 -24.99
C GLU A 105 32.87 -0.48 -24.54
N GLU A 106 33.71 -0.90 -23.61
CA GLU A 106 35.06 -0.39 -23.36
C GLU A 106 35.97 -0.83 -24.53
N TYR A 107 36.95 0.02 -24.87
CA TYR A 107 38.01 -0.04 -25.92
C TYR A 107 37.77 0.86 -27.15
N ASP A 108 38.71 1.65 -27.67
CA ASP A 108 40.03 2.12 -27.24
C ASP A 108 40.50 3.11 -28.33
N SER A 109 41.51 3.92 -28.03
CA SER A 109 42.39 4.69 -28.93
C SER A 109 42.50 6.16 -28.50
N ALA A 110 43.25 6.35 -27.42
CA ALA A 110 44.25 7.41 -27.42
C ALA A 110 45.24 7.14 -28.58
N SER A 111 45.45 8.14 -29.44
CA SER A 111 46.58 8.42 -30.33
C SER A 111 46.09 9.42 -31.39
N GLU A 112 46.74 10.52 -31.76
CA GLU A 112 48.06 11.09 -31.50
C GLU A 112 48.04 12.57 -31.92
N LEU A 113 49.09 13.29 -31.53
CA LEU A 113 49.43 14.69 -31.83
C LEU A 113 49.38 15.09 -33.32
N SER A 114 49.01 16.36 -33.59
CA SER A 114 49.72 17.31 -34.50
C SER A 114 49.01 18.68 -34.42
N GLY A 115 49.67 19.77 -34.00
CA GLY A 115 50.22 20.83 -34.89
C GLY A 115 49.13 21.88 -35.22
N GLU A 116 49.26 23.20 -35.20
CA GLU A 116 50.36 24.18 -35.25
C GLU A 116 49.78 25.55 -34.80
N ASP A 117 50.67 26.46 -34.42
CA ASP A 117 50.48 27.90 -34.16
C ASP A 117 49.53 28.66 -35.11
N PHE A 118 48.86 29.70 -34.59
CA PHE A 118 48.75 30.98 -35.29
C PHE A 118 48.44 32.14 -34.32
N ASP A 119 49.40 33.06 -34.18
CA ASP A 119 49.23 34.43 -33.70
C ASP A 119 48.28 35.23 -34.61
N GLU A 120 47.41 36.07 -34.04
CA GLU A 120 47.28 37.52 -34.38
C GLU A 120 46.49 38.28 -33.30
#